data_AF-A0A8J3E7P2-F1
#
_entry.id   AF-A0A8J3E7P2-F1
#
_cell.length_a   1.000
_cell.length_b   1.000
_cell.length_c   1.000
_cell.angle_alpha   90.00
_cell.angle_beta   90.00
_cell.angle_gamma   90.00
#
_symmetry.space_group_name_H-M   'P 1'
#
loop_
_entity.id
_entity.type
_entity.pdbx_description
1 polymer ?
#
loop_
_entity_poly.entity_id
_entity_poly.type
_entity_poly.pdbx_seq_one_letter_code
_entity_poly.pdbx_strand_id
1 'polypeptide(L)'
;MQQNNGFSLTTRIIHMIGFELFAIIIFAPVAALVLNKSIVEVGALGVLISLMAMLWNFIYNWMFDHYEAKLGKDRFKRSAITRAIHALLFELGLLVVTIPLVAYWLNMTLWQAFIVDIGFVVFFLIYAFVYNWLFDCLYLQLSRRAIA
;
A
#
# COMPACT_ATOMS: atom_id res chain seq x y z
N MET A 1 16.01 -0.81 -34.87
CA MET A 1 15.98 0.30 -33.89
C MET A 1 14.99 -0.10 -32.81
N GLN A 2 15.45 -0.45 -31.60
CA GLN A 2 14.55 -0.78 -30.49
C GLN A 2 13.80 0.49 -30.08
N GLN A 3 12.50 0.57 -30.38
CA GLN A 3 11.63 1.55 -29.73
C GLN A 3 11.61 1.20 -28.24
N ASN A 4 12.16 2.10 -27.43
CA ASN A 4 12.16 1.97 -25.99
C ASN A 4 10.73 2.26 -25.50
N ASN A 5 9.87 1.24 -25.50
CA ASN A 5 8.42 1.34 -25.22
C ASN A 5 8.10 1.60 -23.72
N GLY A 6 9.06 2.07 -22.93
CA GLY A 6 8.91 2.29 -21.50
C GLY A 6 8.95 3.78 -21.15
N PHE A 7 8.25 4.16 -20.09
CA PHE A 7 8.35 5.50 -19.51
C PHE A 7 9.80 5.88 -19.22
N SER A 8 10.20 7.08 -19.64
CA SER A 8 11.45 7.73 -19.21
C SER A 8 11.49 7.87 -17.69
N LEU A 9 12.69 7.94 -17.10
CA LEU A 9 12.89 8.12 -15.66
C LEU A 9 12.12 9.33 -15.12
N THR A 10 12.15 10.46 -15.84
CA THR A 10 11.41 11.67 -15.47
C THR A 10 9.91 11.41 -15.40
N THR A 11 9.35 10.68 -16.38
CA THR A 11 7.92 10.32 -16.41
C THR A 11 7.56 9.41 -15.25
N ARG A 12 8.42 8.44 -14.90
CA ARG A 12 8.22 7.57 -13.73
C ARG A 12 8.21 8.34 -12.42
N ILE A 13 9.09 9.33 -12.27
CA ILE A 13 9.12 10.18 -11.08
C ILE A 13 7.85 11.04 -10.99
N ILE A 14 7.44 11.68 -12.10
CA ILE A 14 6.20 12.47 -12.15
C ILE A 14 4.99 11.60 -11.82
N HIS A 15 4.92 10.39 -12.37
CA HIS A 15 3.88 9.41 -12.08
C HIS A 15 3.84 9.06 -10.59
N MET A 16 4.98 8.66 -10.01
CA MET A 16 5.08 8.25 -8.61
C MET A 16 4.71 9.40 -7.66
N ILE A 17 5.24 10.61 -7.89
CA ILE A 17 4.94 11.77 -7.06
C ILE A 17 3.47 12.16 -7.20
N GLY A 18 2.93 12.16 -8.42
CA GLY A 18 1.52 12.44 -8.66
C GLY A 18 0.62 11.42 -7.95
N PHE A 19 0.93 10.13 -8.08
CA PHE A 19 0.20 9.04 -7.42
C PHE A 19 0.11 9.27 -5.92
N GLU A 20 1.22 9.61 -5.27
CA GLU A 20 1.23 9.82 -3.82
C GLU A 20 0.47 11.10 -3.42
N LEU A 21 0.69 12.20 -4.16
CA LEU A 21 0.10 13.49 -3.85
C LEU A 21 -1.43 13.46 -3.99
N PHE A 22 -1.94 12.92 -5.10
CA PHE A 22 -3.38 12.78 -5.31
C PHE A 22 -4.01 11.80 -4.32
N ALA A 23 -3.29 10.74 -3.94
CA ALA A 23 -3.75 9.82 -2.91
C ALA A 23 -3.97 10.57 -1.60
N ILE A 24 -3.00 11.35 -1.13
CA ILE A 24 -3.11 12.11 0.13
C ILE A 24 -4.23 13.15 0.06
N ILE A 25 -4.30 13.92 -1.02
CA ILE A 25 -5.30 15.00 -1.20
C ILE A 25 -6.73 14.46 -1.20
N ILE A 26 -6.96 13.27 -1.76
CA ILE A 26 -8.30 12.67 -1.83
C ILE A 26 -8.59 11.86 -0.57
N PHE A 27 -7.65 11.00 -0.17
CA PHE A 27 -7.85 10.05 0.92
C PHE A 27 -8.03 10.74 2.26
N ALA A 28 -7.17 11.69 2.62
CA ALA A 28 -7.20 12.27 3.96
C ALA A 28 -8.52 13.02 4.27
N PRO A 29 -9.08 13.86 3.38
CA PRO A 29 -10.39 14.46 3.60
C PRO A 29 -11.53 13.44 3.57
N VAL A 30 -11.51 12.48 2.64
CA VAL A 30 -12.56 11.45 2.54
C VAL A 30 -12.59 10.59 3.80
N ALA A 31 -11.44 10.12 4.26
CA ALA A 31 -11.33 9.34 5.48
C ALA A 31 -11.76 10.15 6.71
N ALA A 32 -11.36 11.41 6.82
CA ALA A 32 -11.80 12.30 7.90
C ALA A 32 -13.33 12.48 7.92
N LEU A 33 -13.96 12.67 6.75
CA LEU A 33 -15.41 12.81 6.62
C LEU A 33 -16.15 11.51 6.97
N VAL A 34 -15.70 10.38 6.43
CA VAL A 34 -16.33 9.06 6.65
C VAL A 34 -16.21 8.62 8.11
N LEU A 35 -15.06 8.86 8.73
CA LEU A 35 -14.81 8.50 10.12
C LEU A 35 -15.38 9.51 11.11
N ASN A 36 -15.81 10.69 10.64
CA ASN A 36 -16.21 11.83 11.45
C ASN A 36 -15.11 12.24 12.46
N LYS A 37 -13.87 12.35 11.95
CA LYS A 37 -12.65 12.64 12.71
C LYS A 37 -11.89 13.78 12.08
N SER A 38 -10.98 14.39 12.85
CA SER A 38 -10.14 15.46 12.29
C SER A 38 -9.12 14.89 11.28
N ILE A 39 -8.80 15.68 10.24
CA ILE A 39 -7.77 15.31 9.25
C ILE A 39 -6.43 15.05 9.95
N VAL A 40 -6.12 15.81 11.01
CA VAL A 40 -4.89 15.65 11.80
C VAL A 40 -4.87 14.32 12.54
N GLU A 41 -5.99 13.91 13.16
CA GLU A 41 -6.10 12.63 13.88
C GLU A 41 -5.96 11.42 12.95
N VAL A 42 -6.60 11.47 11.77
CA VAL A 42 -6.51 10.42 10.75
C VAL A 42 -5.12 10.40 10.11
N GLY A 43 -4.54 11.57 9.81
CA GLY A 43 -3.19 11.69 9.26
C GLY A 43 -2.11 11.18 10.21
N ALA A 44 -2.20 11.56 11.50
CA ALA A 44 -1.29 11.07 12.53
C ALA A 44 -1.39 9.54 12.71
N LEU A 45 -2.62 9.00 12.67
CA LEU A 45 -2.84 7.56 12.68
C LEU A 45 -2.20 6.89 11.46
N GLY A 46 -2.35 7.46 10.26
CA GLY A 46 -1.72 6.93 9.05
C GLY A 46 -0.19 6.88 9.14
N VAL A 47 0.44 7.92 9.69
CA VAL A 47 1.89 7.94 9.96
C VAL A 47 2.27 6.84 10.96
N LEU A 48 1.52 6.71 12.06
CA LEU A 48 1.78 5.71 13.08
C LEU A 48 1.66 4.27 12.53
N ILE A 49 0.61 4.00 11.74
CA ILE A 49 0.41 2.71 11.07
C ILE A 49 1.55 2.43 10.10
N SER A 50 2.00 3.41 9.33
CA SER A 50 3.14 3.26 8.40
C SER A 50 4.43 2.88 9.13
N LEU A 51 4.74 3.56 10.24
CA LEU A 51 5.91 3.24 11.06
C LEU A 51 5.80 1.85 11.69
N MET A 52 4.62 1.49 12.21
CA MET A 52 4.38 0.16 12.76
C MET A 52 4.46 -0.94 11.70
N ALA A 53 3.94 -0.70 10.50
CA ALA A 53 4.02 -1.63 9.37
C ALA A 53 5.48 -1.84 8.93
N MET A 54 6.29 -0.77 8.88
CA MET A 54 7.72 -0.87 8.59
C MET A 54 8.46 -1.68 9.66
N LEU A 55 8.17 -1.44 10.94
CA LEU A 55 8.74 -2.20 12.04
C LEU A 55 8.32 -3.66 12.00
N TRP A 56 7.03 -3.94 11.77
CA TRP A 56 6.50 -5.29 11.65
C TRP A 56 7.10 -6.03 10.46
N ASN A 57 7.25 -5.37 9.31
CA ASN A 57 7.94 -5.91 8.14
C ASN A 57 9.36 -6.35 8.48
N PHE A 58 10.11 -5.53 9.22
CA PHE A 58 11.44 -5.92 9.66
C PHE A 58 11.42 -7.13 10.60
N ILE A 59 10.60 -7.09 11.65
CA ILE A 59 10.51 -8.17 12.66
C ILE A 59 10.08 -9.48 12.01
N TYR A 60 9.01 -9.45 11.21
CA TYR A 60 8.44 -10.63 10.56
C TYR A 60 9.44 -11.26 9.57
N ASN A 61 10.06 -10.46 8.71
CA ASN A 61 11.07 -10.96 7.78
C ASN A 61 12.25 -11.59 8.53
N TRP A 62 12.73 -10.96 9.59
CA TRP A 62 13.80 -11.50 10.42
C TRP A 62 13.42 -12.83 11.09
N MET A 63 12.22 -12.90 11.70
CA MET A 63 11.71 -14.13 12.32
C MET A 63 11.58 -15.27 11.31
N PHE A 64 11.04 -14.97 10.13
CA PHE A 64 10.81 -15.98 9.09
C PHE A 64 12.13 -16.47 8.47
N ASP A 65 13.08 -15.56 8.24
CA ASP A 65 14.41 -15.93 7.75
C ASP A 65 15.14 -16.82 8.76
N HIS A 66 15.07 -16.50 10.07
CA HIS A 66 15.66 -17.33 11.12
C HIS A 66 15.01 -18.71 11.21
N TYR A 67 13.68 -18.77 11.03
CA TYR A 67 12.95 -20.03 10.99
C TYR A 67 13.34 -20.89 9.77
N GLU A 68 13.46 -20.30 8.59
CA GLU A 68 13.92 -21.02 7.40
C GLU A 68 15.37 -21.48 7.48
N ALA A 69 16.25 -20.66 8.06
CA ALA A 69 17.64 -21.02 8.31
C ALA A 69 17.74 -22.25 9.22
N LYS A 70 16.92 -22.31 10.28
CA LYS A 70 16.83 -23.49 11.16
C LYS A 70 16.32 -24.75 10.45
N LEU A 71 15.49 -24.59 9.41
CA LEU A 71 14.99 -25.70 8.60
C LEU A 71 15.93 -26.11 7.46
N GLY A 72 17.11 -25.47 7.33
CA GLY A 72 18.06 -25.72 6.25
C GLY A 72 17.51 -25.38 4.85
N LYS A 73 16.47 -24.54 4.78
CA LYS A 73 15.82 -24.17 3.51
C LYS A 73 16.56 -23.00 2.88
N ASP A 74 16.80 -23.12 1.58
CA ASP A 74 17.44 -22.08 0.79
C ASP A 74 16.39 -21.03 0.36
N ARG A 75 16.61 -19.77 0.73
CA ARG A 75 15.74 -18.63 0.45
C ARG A 75 15.45 -18.49 -1.05
N PHE A 76 16.42 -18.83 -1.89
CA PHE A 76 16.31 -18.71 -3.36
C PHE A 76 15.49 -19.82 -4.01
N LYS A 77 15.20 -20.91 -3.30
CA LYS A 77 14.41 -22.05 -3.79
C LYS A 77 12.98 -22.09 -3.24
N ARG A 78 12.49 -21.01 -2.63
CA ARG A 78 11.10 -20.94 -2.10
C ARG A 78 10.08 -21.22 -3.20
N SER A 79 9.25 -22.24 -2.98
CA SER A 79 8.10 -22.53 -3.84
C SER A 79 7.08 -21.38 -3.84
N ALA A 80 6.28 -21.26 -4.90
CA ALA A 80 5.20 -20.27 -4.97
C ALA A 80 4.22 -20.38 -3.80
N ILE A 81 3.92 -21.61 -3.34
CA ILE A 81 3.05 -21.88 -2.19
C ILE A 81 3.66 -21.32 -0.90
N THR A 82 4.96 -21.54 -0.68
CA THR A 82 5.66 -20.99 0.50
C THR A 82 5.62 -19.47 0.51
N ARG A 83 5.76 -18.82 -0.65
CA ARG A 83 5.64 -17.36 -0.77
C ARG A 83 4.22 -16.88 -0.47
N ALA A 84 3.20 -17.57 -0.97
CA ALA A 84 1.80 -17.23 -0.69
C ALA A 84 1.48 -17.37 0.80
N ILE A 85 1.88 -18.48 1.43
CA ILE A 85 1.68 -18.70 2.87
C ILE A 85 2.40 -17.62 3.70
N HIS A 86 3.64 -17.29 3.33
CA HIS A 86 4.39 -16.22 3.99
C HIS A 86 3.69 -14.87 3.88
N ALA A 87 3.23 -14.49 2.68
CA ALA A 87 2.52 -13.23 2.48
C ALA A 87 1.19 -13.19 3.27
N LEU A 88 0.44 -14.30 3.28
CA LEU A 88 -0.80 -14.39 4.06
C LEU A 88 -0.55 -14.28 5.57
N LEU A 89 0.47 -14.97 6.08
CA LEU A 89 0.85 -14.89 7.50
C LEU A 89 1.36 -13.50 7.89
N PHE A 90 2.11 -12.83 7.00
CA PHE A 90 2.55 -11.45 7.20
C PHE A 90 1.35 -10.52 7.37
N GLU A 91 0.42 -10.58 6.41
CA GLU A 91 -0.76 -9.73 6.37
C GLU A 91 -1.65 -9.98 7.59
N LEU A 92 -1.95 -11.24 7.91
CA LEU A 92 -2.74 -11.59 9.08
C LEU A 92 -2.08 -11.14 10.38
N GLY A 93 -0.76 -11.30 10.50
CA GLY A 93 -0.02 -10.81 11.66
C GLY A 93 -0.06 -9.28 11.79
N LEU A 94 0.02 -8.58 10.66
CA LEU A 94 -0.10 -7.13 10.62
C LEU A 94 -1.49 -6.68 11.07
N LEU A 95 -2.56 -7.31 10.57
CA LEU A 95 -3.94 -7.02 10.95
C LEU A 95 -4.20 -7.19 12.45
N VAL A 96 -3.62 -8.22 13.08
CA VAL A 96 -3.72 -8.44 14.53
C VAL A 96 -3.12 -7.28 15.33
N VAL A 97 -2.15 -6.56 14.76
CA VAL A 97 -1.48 -5.43 15.41
C VAL A 97 -2.15 -4.10 15.05
N THR A 98 -2.53 -3.91 13.78
CA THR A 98 -3.08 -2.63 13.29
C THR A 98 -4.54 -2.42 13.69
N ILE A 99 -5.39 -3.46 13.65
CA ILE A 99 -6.82 -3.31 13.96
C ILE A 99 -7.06 -2.85 15.42
N PRO A 100 -6.43 -3.45 16.46
CA PRO A 100 -6.60 -2.97 17.83
C PRO A 100 -6.10 -1.54 18.02
N LEU A 101 -5.00 -1.16 17.34
CA LEU A 101 -4.48 0.20 17.37
C LEU A 101 -5.49 1.19 16.80
N VAL A 102 -6.02 0.92 15.60
CA VAL A 102 -7.01 1.76 14.93
C VAL A 102 -8.27 1.90 15.78
N ALA A 103 -8.76 0.77 16.31
CA ALA A 103 -9.92 0.73 17.19
C ALA A 103 -9.72 1.60 18.44
N TYR A 104 -8.57 1.47 19.10
CA TYR A 104 -8.21 2.26 20.26
C TYR A 104 -8.07 3.75 19.93
N TRP A 105 -7.32 4.09 18.87
CA TRP A 105 -7.01 5.46 18.50
C TRP A 105 -8.26 6.25 18.10
N LEU A 106 -9.12 5.65 17.26
CA LEU A 106 -10.32 6.31 16.76
C LEU A 106 -11.54 6.12 17.68
N ASN A 107 -11.37 5.42 18.82
CA ASN A 107 -12.45 5.10 19.76
C ASN A 107 -13.62 4.38 19.08
N MET A 108 -13.32 3.29 18.39
CA MET A 108 -14.30 2.46 17.70
C MET A 108 -14.14 0.99 18.08
N THR A 109 -15.15 0.18 17.77
CA THR A 109 -15.09 -1.27 18.00
C THR A 109 -14.10 -1.96 17.05
N LEU A 110 -13.58 -3.13 17.44
CA LEU A 110 -12.71 -3.93 16.57
C LEU A 110 -13.36 -4.26 15.22
N TRP A 111 -14.68 -4.50 15.22
CA TRP A 111 -15.43 -4.77 14.01
C TRP A 111 -15.49 -3.56 13.07
N GLN A 112 -15.71 -2.35 13.62
CA GLN A 112 -15.66 -1.13 12.83
C GLN A 112 -14.27 -0.88 12.27
N ALA A 113 -13.22 -1.03 13.08
CA ALA A 113 -11.84 -0.87 12.62
C ALA A 113 -11.48 -1.86 11.50
N PHE A 114 -11.94 -3.11 11.59
CA PHE A 114 -11.77 -4.10 10.53
C PHE A 114 -12.51 -3.71 9.23
N ILE A 115 -13.74 -3.19 9.32
CA ILE A 115 -14.47 -2.70 8.14
C ILE A 115 -13.76 -1.49 7.52
N VAL A 116 -13.24 -0.58 8.36
CA VAL A 116 -12.48 0.59 7.90
C VAL A 116 -11.22 0.15 7.14
N ASP A 117 -10.50 -0.84 7.67
CA ASP A 117 -9.31 -1.39 7.03
C ASP A 117 -9.63 -1.99 5.64
N ILE A 118 -10.68 -2.82 5.54
CA ILE A 118 -11.18 -3.32 4.25
C ILE A 118 -11.56 -2.17 3.31
N GLY A 119 -12.24 -1.15 3.84
CA GLY A 119 -12.62 0.05 3.08
C GLY A 119 -11.41 0.78 2.50
N PHE A 120 -10.33 0.90 3.28
CA PHE A 120 -9.08 1.49 2.81
C PHE A 120 -8.43 0.64 1.72
N VAL A 121 -8.33 -0.68 1.90
CA VAL A 121 -7.78 -1.60 0.89
C VAL A 121 -8.55 -1.48 -0.42
N VAL A 122 -9.89 -1.51 -0.37
CA VAL A 122 -10.75 -1.38 -1.55
C VAL A 122 -10.60 0.00 -2.20
N PHE A 123 -10.56 1.07 -1.40
CA PHE A 123 -10.33 2.43 -1.90
C PHE A 123 -9.01 2.53 -2.67
N PHE A 124 -7.90 2.09 -2.07
CA PHE A 124 -6.58 2.16 -2.70
C PHE A 124 -6.48 1.27 -3.95
N LEU A 125 -7.16 0.12 -3.97
CA LEU A 125 -7.22 -0.75 -5.15
C LEU A 125 -7.90 -0.04 -6.33
N ILE A 126 -9.07 0.55 -6.08
CA ILE A 126 -9.81 1.30 -7.12
C ILE A 126 -9.02 2.54 -7.55
N TYR A 127 -8.52 3.31 -6.57
CA TYR A 127 -7.71 4.49 -6.82
C TYR A 127 -6.50 4.17 -7.69
N ALA A 128 -5.74 3.12 -7.34
CA ALA A 128 -4.55 2.75 -8.08
C ALA A 128 -4.88 2.34 -9.51
N PHE A 129 -5.95 1.58 -9.72
CA PHE A 129 -6.40 1.22 -11.06
C PHE A 129 -6.76 2.45 -11.89
N VAL A 130 -7.58 3.36 -11.35
CA VAL A 130 -8.04 4.56 -12.05
C VAL A 130 -6.88 5.50 -12.36
N TYR A 131 -6.02 5.77 -11.38
CA TYR A 131 -4.86 6.65 -11.57
C TYR A 131 -3.92 6.12 -12.66
N ASN A 132 -3.56 4.84 -12.58
CA ASN A 132 -2.67 4.21 -13.57
C ASN A 132 -3.27 4.31 -14.98
N TRP A 133 -4.56 3.97 -15.12
CA TRP A 133 -5.22 4.03 -16.41
C TRP A 133 -5.30 5.46 -16.98
N LEU A 134 -5.62 6.45 -16.15
CA LEU A 134 -5.66 7.85 -16.56
C LEU A 134 -4.28 8.35 -16.98
N PHE A 135 -3.23 8.00 -16.22
CA PHE A 135 -1.86 8.39 -16.54
C PHE A 135 -1.39 7.80 -17.87
N ASP A 136 -1.68 6.52 -18.11
CA ASP A 136 -1.37 5.84 -19.36
C ASP A 136 -2.08 6.52 -20.55
N CYS A 137 -3.36 6.86 -20.39
CA CYS A 137 -4.13 7.57 -21.41
C CYS A 137 -3.52 8.95 -21.72
N LEU A 138 -3.15 9.73 -20.69
CA LEU A 138 -2.52 11.04 -20.85
C LEU A 138 -1.17 10.94 -21.55
N TYR A 139 -0.35 9.96 -21.17
CA TYR A 139 0.96 9.74 -21.78
C TYR A 139 0.83 9.35 -23.26
N LEU A 140 -0.11 8.46 -23.60
CA LEU A 140 -0.39 8.08 -24.99
C LEU A 140 -0.88 9.26 -25.83
N GLN A 141 -1.68 10.15 -25.26
CA GLN A 141 -2.13 11.36 -25.97
C GLN A 141 -0.98 12.35 -26.20
N LEU A 142 -0.14 12.59 -25.20
CA LEU A 142 1.01 13.51 -25.30
C LEU A 142 2.06 13.01 -26.30
N SER A 143 2.37 11.71 -26.27
CA SER A 143 3.29 11.08 -27.23
C SER A 143 2.79 11.15 -28.68
N ARG A 144 1.48 10.98 -28.92
CA ARG A 144 0.88 11.18 -30.24
C ARG A 144 1.01 12.63 -30.74
N ARG A 145 0.82 13.62 -29.86
CA ARG A 145 0.96 15.04 -30.21
C ARG A 145 2.39 15.49 -30.48
N ALA A 146 3.39 14.80 -29.93
CA ALA A 146 4.81 15.11 -30.15
C ALA A 146 5.35 14.59 -31.50
N ILE A 147 4.61 13.70 -32.17
CA ILE A 147 4.99 13.07 -33.45
C ILE A 147 4.21 13.67 -34.63
N ALA A 148 3.06 14.30 -34.38
CA ALA A 148 2.26 15.03 -35.36
C ALA A 148 2.77 16.46 -35.54
#